data_AF-A0A7G2LVH8-F1
#
_entry.id   AF-A0A7G2LVH8-F1
#
_cell.length_a   1.000
_cell.length_b   1.000
_cell.length_c   1.000
_cell.angle_alpha   90.00
_cell.angle_beta   90.00
_cell.angle_gamma   90.00
#
_symmetry.space_group_name_H-M   'P 1'
#
loop_
_entity.id
_entity.type
_entity.pdbx_description
1 polymer ?
#
loop_
_entity_poly.entity_id
_entity_poly.type
_entity_poly.pdbx_seq_one_letter_code
_entity_poly.pdbx_strand_id
1 'polypeptide(L)'
;VTAGNAMDALVEGKALPPTTPLPVGQPVPHLALSPKAPEQLYVGLDSGLWTSADAGVNWSLVADGKIDALAVDPADPQRLTVVRDGNLSVSRDGGLTFDTLDIFEGDKN
;
A
#
# COMPACT_ATOMS: atom_id res chain seq x y z
N VAL A 1 -3.64 -15.74 -1.63
CA VAL A 1 -2.92 -17.03 -1.41
C VAL A 1 -3.49 -17.67 -0.16
N THR A 2 -4.20 -18.79 -0.27
CA THR A 2 -4.71 -19.53 0.89
C THR A 2 -3.52 -20.15 1.61
N ALA A 3 -3.44 -20.02 2.94
CA ALA A 3 -2.32 -20.48 3.76
C ALA A 3 -1.94 -21.98 3.62
N GLY A 4 -2.72 -22.78 2.87
CA GLY A 4 -2.38 -24.15 2.49
C GLY A 4 -1.29 -24.28 1.41
N ASN A 5 -1.13 -23.30 0.51
CA ASN A 5 -0.23 -23.46 -0.65
C ASN A 5 1.27 -23.38 -0.29
N ALA A 6 1.62 -22.83 0.88
CA ALA A 6 3.02 -22.65 1.27
C ALA A 6 3.66 -23.96 1.80
N MET A 7 2.88 -24.83 2.45
CA MET A 7 3.37 -26.13 2.95
C MET A 7 3.50 -27.16 1.83
N ASP A 8 2.56 -27.18 0.87
CA ASP A 8 2.59 -28.13 -0.25
C ASP A 8 3.77 -27.89 -1.21
N ALA A 9 4.19 -26.63 -1.39
CA ALA A 9 5.33 -26.29 -2.25
C ALA A 9 6.69 -26.80 -1.73
N LEU A 10 6.83 -26.99 -0.41
CA LEU A 10 8.04 -27.56 0.20
C LEU A 10 8.20 -29.06 -0.10
N VAL A 11 7.10 -29.78 -0.29
CA VAL A 11 7.09 -31.23 -0.57
C VAL A 11 7.48 -31.51 -2.04
N GLU A 12 7.16 -30.61 -2.96
CA GLU A 12 7.39 -30.80 -4.41
C GLU A 12 8.74 -30.27 -4.93
N GLY A 13 9.58 -29.65 -4.10
CA GLY A 13 10.84 -29.04 -4.55
C GLY A 13 10.66 -27.92 -5.58
N LYS A 14 9.43 -27.37 -5.66
CA LYS A 14 9.08 -26.31 -6.59
C LYS A 14 9.62 -25.00 -6.04
N ALA A 15 10.46 -24.32 -6.82
CA ALA A 15 10.98 -23.00 -6.45
C ALA A 15 9.83 -22.11 -5.98
N LEU A 16 9.99 -21.49 -4.81
CA LEU A 16 9.02 -20.52 -4.31
C LEU A 16 8.73 -19.51 -5.43
N PRO A 17 7.46 -19.12 -5.64
CA PRO A 17 7.16 -18.08 -6.60
C PRO A 17 8.04 -16.86 -6.27
N PRO A 18 8.60 -16.17 -7.29
CA PRO A 18 9.45 -15.02 -7.05
C PRO A 18 8.67 -14.01 -6.19
N THR A 19 9.19 -13.75 -5.00
CA THR A 19 8.63 -12.75 -4.08
C THR A 19 9.33 -11.43 -4.33
N THR A 20 8.56 -10.36 -4.49
CA THR A 20 9.08 -8.99 -4.51
C THR A 20 8.87 -8.37 -3.13
N PRO A 21 9.86 -8.46 -2.21
CA PRO A 21 9.71 -7.93 -0.87
C PRO A 21 9.75 -6.40 -0.87
N LEU A 22 9.28 -5.80 0.23
CA LEU A 22 9.53 -4.39 0.52
C LEU A 22 11.04 -4.09 0.59
N PRO A 23 11.47 -2.84 0.34
CA PRO A 23 12.84 -2.41 0.52
C PRO A 23 13.40 -2.78 1.90
N VAL A 24 14.50 -3.54 1.92
CA VAL A 24 15.15 -3.97 3.16
C VAL A 24 15.88 -2.80 3.81
N GLY A 25 15.80 -2.68 5.13
CA GLY A 25 16.52 -1.65 5.90
C GLY A 25 15.78 -0.33 6.06
N GLN A 26 14.52 -0.23 5.61
CA GLN A 26 13.64 0.90 5.89
C GLN A 26 12.65 0.54 7.01
N PRO A 27 12.40 1.44 7.97
CA PRO A 27 11.30 1.27 8.90
C PRO A 27 9.98 1.28 8.14
N VAL A 28 8.99 0.54 8.64
CA VAL A 28 7.62 0.52 8.10
C VAL A 28 6.73 1.32 9.07
N PRO A 29 6.70 2.66 8.97
CA PRO A 29 5.95 3.50 9.91
C PRO A 29 4.43 3.41 9.70
N HIS A 30 3.99 3.07 8.49
CA HIS A 30 2.58 3.10 8.11
C HIS A 30 2.19 1.80 7.39
N LEU A 31 1.21 1.09 7.94
CA LEU A 31 0.58 -0.09 7.35
C LEU A 31 -0.93 0.07 7.46
N ALA A 32 -1.64 -0.05 6.33
CA ALA A 32 -3.09 0.05 6.28
C ALA A 32 -3.69 -1.05 5.39
N LEU A 33 -4.90 -1.48 5.74
CA LEU A 33 -5.68 -2.48 5.00
C LEU A 33 -7.17 -2.24 5.23
N SER A 34 -8.00 -2.74 4.31
CA SER A 34 -9.46 -2.73 4.48
C SER A 34 -9.96 -4.11 4.90
N PRO A 35 -10.88 -4.23 5.88
CA PRO A 35 -11.44 -5.53 6.28
C PRO A 35 -12.19 -6.25 5.16
N LYS A 36 -12.65 -5.50 4.13
CA LYS A 36 -13.35 -6.07 2.97
C LYS A 36 -12.43 -6.68 1.93
N ALA A 37 -11.13 -6.36 1.97
CA ALA A 37 -10.10 -6.87 1.07
C ALA A 37 -8.82 -7.13 1.88
N PRO A 38 -8.80 -8.15 2.77
CA PRO A 38 -7.66 -8.42 3.65
C PRO A 38 -6.37 -8.80 2.91
N GLU A 39 -6.48 -9.23 1.65
CA GLU A 39 -5.34 -9.49 0.76
C GLU A 39 -4.68 -8.20 0.23
N GLN A 40 -5.39 -7.07 0.28
CA GLN A 40 -4.91 -5.79 -0.22
C GLN A 40 -4.27 -4.97 0.91
N LEU A 41 -2.95 -4.84 0.86
CA LEU A 41 -2.16 -4.12 1.85
C LEU A 41 -1.54 -2.88 1.23
N TYR A 42 -1.40 -1.84 2.05
CA TYR A 42 -0.71 -0.61 1.71
C TYR A 42 0.33 -0.27 2.76
N VAL A 43 1.52 0.08 2.31
CA VAL A 43 2.64 0.45 3.16
C VAL A 43 3.20 1.78 2.72
N GLY A 44 3.25 2.73 3.65
CA GLY A 44 3.91 4.02 3.46
C GLY A 44 5.34 3.96 3.98
N LEU A 45 6.30 4.20 3.09
CA LEU A 45 7.73 4.31 3.41
C LEU A 45 8.23 5.71 3.06
N ASP A 46 9.46 6.00 3.48
CA ASP A 46 10.20 7.18 3.01
C ASP A 46 10.51 7.11 1.50
N SER A 47 10.55 5.89 0.93
CA SER A 47 10.77 5.68 -0.51
C SER A 47 9.50 5.85 -1.35
N GLY A 48 8.31 5.80 -0.75
CA GLY A 48 7.06 5.78 -1.50
C GLY A 48 5.94 4.99 -0.85
N LEU A 49 4.79 5.01 -1.53
CA LEU A 49 3.66 4.15 -1.23
C LEU A 49 3.80 2.84 -2.00
N TRP A 50 3.77 1.74 -1.25
CA TRP A 50 3.81 0.38 -1.77
C TRP A 50 2.47 -0.30 -1.54
N THR A 51 2.02 -1.10 -2.50
CA THR A 51 0.83 -1.94 -2.37
C THR A 51 1.15 -3.41 -2.60
N SER A 52 0.36 -4.27 -1.97
CA SER A 52 0.36 -5.71 -2.20
C SER A 52 -1.08 -6.16 -2.40
N ALA A 53 -1.31 -7.05 -3.38
CA ALA A 53 -2.62 -7.66 -3.64
C ALA A 53 -2.67 -9.13 -3.20
N ASP A 54 -1.63 -9.62 -2.54
CA ASP A 54 -1.45 -11.02 -2.18
C ASP A 54 -1.06 -11.22 -0.71
N ALA A 55 -1.54 -10.34 0.16
CA ALA A 55 -1.31 -10.34 1.61
C ALA A 55 0.17 -10.17 2.00
N GLY A 56 0.92 -9.38 1.23
CA GLY A 56 2.28 -8.97 1.54
C GLY A 56 3.38 -9.89 0.99
N VAL A 57 3.04 -10.79 0.06
CA VAL A 57 4.01 -11.68 -0.59
C VAL A 57 4.76 -10.93 -1.69
N ASN A 58 4.05 -10.09 -2.45
CA ASN A 58 4.59 -9.21 -3.48
C ASN A 58 4.16 -7.77 -3.25
N TRP A 59 5.14 -6.86 -3.33
CA TRP A 59 4.95 -5.44 -3.19
C TRP A 59 5.28 -4.72 -4.50
N SER A 60 4.49 -3.71 -4.83
CA SER A 60 4.68 -2.84 -5.99
C SER A 60 4.61 -1.39 -5.55
N LEU A 61 5.55 -0.60 -6.03
CA LEU A 61 5.56 0.85 -5.82
C LEU A 61 4.47 1.49 -6.68
N VAL A 62 3.56 2.21 -6.05
CA VAL A 62 2.45 2.90 -6.75
C VAL A 62 2.62 4.41 -6.79
N ALA A 63 3.35 4.97 -5.83
CA ALA A 63 3.68 6.39 -5.83
C ALA A 63 5.03 6.62 -5.16
N ASP A 64 5.88 7.42 -5.80
CA ASP A 64 7.09 7.97 -5.18
C ASP A 64 6.74 9.07 -4.17
N GLY A 65 7.67 9.38 -3.27
CA GLY A 65 7.56 10.47 -2.28
C GLY A 65 7.35 9.95 -0.86
N LYS A 66 7.80 10.72 0.14
CA LYS A 66 7.73 10.27 1.53
C LYS A 66 6.27 10.24 1.98
N ILE A 67 5.84 9.09 2.50
CA ILE A 67 4.49 8.94 3.05
C ILE A 67 4.52 9.31 4.53
N ASP A 68 3.84 10.40 4.88
CA ASP A 68 3.74 10.91 6.25
C ASP A 68 2.51 10.33 6.98
N ALA A 69 1.47 9.96 6.24
CA ALA A 69 0.28 9.30 6.77
C ALA A 69 -0.46 8.53 5.67
N LEU A 70 -1.14 7.46 6.07
CA LEU A 70 -1.90 6.58 5.18
C LEU A 70 -3.14 6.06 5.91
N ALA A 71 -4.30 6.16 5.27
CA ALA A 71 -5.55 5.58 5.75
C ALA A 71 -6.34 4.97 4.58
N VAL A 72 -6.91 3.80 4.80
CA VAL A 72 -7.78 3.10 3.84
C VAL A 72 -9.19 3.09 4.41
N ASP A 73 -10.20 3.33 3.56
CA ASP A 73 -11.59 3.28 3.98
C ASP A 73 -11.99 1.81 4.30
N PRO A 74 -12.45 1.50 5.53
CA PRO A 74 -12.84 0.15 5.90
C PRO A 74 -14.12 -0.33 5.19
N ALA A 75 -14.95 0.59 4.68
CA ALA A 75 -16.15 0.28 3.93
C ALA A 75 -15.91 0.17 2.43
N ASP A 76 -14.84 0.78 1.90
CA ASP A 76 -14.47 0.76 0.49
C ASP A 76 -12.94 0.66 0.29
N PRO A 77 -12.41 -0.54 -0.06
CA PRO A 77 -10.97 -0.75 -0.24
C PRO A 77 -10.36 0.08 -1.39
N GLN A 78 -11.18 0.60 -2.31
CA GLN A 78 -10.68 1.44 -3.41
C GLN A 78 -10.40 2.88 -2.97
N ARG A 79 -10.93 3.29 -1.82
CA ARG A 79 -10.75 4.63 -1.29
C ARG A 79 -9.65 4.66 -0.25
N LEU A 80 -8.60 5.42 -0.54
CA LEU A 80 -7.51 5.67 0.40
C LEU A 80 -7.13 7.14 0.40
N THR A 81 -6.67 7.59 1.56
CA THR A 81 -6.19 8.95 1.80
C THR A 81 -4.74 8.86 2.23
N VAL A 82 -3.89 9.67 1.60
CA VAL A 82 -2.45 9.63 1.77
C VAL A 82 -1.96 11.05 1.98
N VAL A 83 -1.06 11.24 2.94
CA VAL A 83 -0.25 12.45 3.05
C VAL A 83 1.13 12.12 2.49
N ARG A 84 1.48 12.75 1.38
CA ARG A 84 2.74 12.56 0.67
C ARG A 84 3.47 13.88 0.57
N ASP A 85 4.69 13.94 1.08
CA ASP A 85 5.52 15.16 1.11
C ASP A 85 4.74 16.37 1.65
N GLY A 86 3.96 16.16 2.71
CA GLY A 86 3.08 17.19 3.31
C GLY A 86 1.79 17.53 2.55
N ASN A 87 1.51 16.91 1.40
CA ASN A 87 0.29 17.14 0.62
C ASN A 87 -0.74 16.04 0.83
N LEU A 88 -2.00 16.42 1.06
CA LEU A 88 -3.10 15.48 1.18
C LEU A 88 -3.62 15.10 -0.21
N SER A 89 -3.64 13.80 -0.51
CA SER A 89 -4.23 13.27 -1.73
C SER A 89 -5.20 12.14 -1.40
N VAL A 90 -6.25 12.03 -2.22
CA VAL A 90 -7.23 10.96 -2.13
C VAL A 90 -7.19 10.14 -3.40
N SER A 91 -7.16 8.82 -3.26
CA SER A 91 -7.35 7.88 -4.35
C SER A 91 -8.73 7.22 -4.21
N ARG A 92 -9.34 6.90 -5.36
CA ARG A 92 -10.63 6.20 -5.47
C ARG A 92 -10.53 4.91 -6.29
N ASP A 93 -9.31 4.51 -6.63
CA ASP A 93 -9.02 3.37 -7.51
C ASP A 93 -7.92 2.48 -6.91
N GLY A 94 -7.84 2.43 -5.58
CA GLY A 94 -6.91 1.56 -4.89
C GLY A 94 -5.44 1.98 -5.04
N GLY A 95 -5.20 3.27 -5.29
CA GLY A 95 -3.86 3.87 -5.28
C GLY A 95 -3.21 3.90 -6.65
N LEU A 96 -3.99 3.67 -7.71
CA LEU A 96 -3.53 3.81 -9.09
C LEU A 96 -3.46 5.28 -9.50
N THR A 97 -4.40 6.11 -9.03
CA THR A 97 -4.40 7.56 -9.23
C THR A 97 -4.73 8.30 -7.94
N PHE A 98 -4.19 9.51 -7.83
CA PHE A 98 -4.33 10.37 -6.66
C PHE A 98 -4.81 11.75 -7.09
N ASP A 99 -5.97 12.16 -6.58
CA ASP A 99 -6.45 13.53 -6.64
C ASP A 99 -5.85 14.30 -5.45
N THR A 100 -4.91 15.20 -5.73
CA THR A 100 -4.40 16.11 -4.68
C THR A 100 -5.50 17.08 -4.30
N LEU A 101 -5.85 17.08 -3.01
CA LEU A 101 -6.77 18.05 -2.46
C LEU A 101 -5.95 19.23 -1.94
N ASP A 102 -5.96 20.33 -2.69
CA ASP A 102 -5.29 21.56 -2.27
C ASP A 102 -6.14 22.24 -1.18
N ILE A 103 -5.93 21.84 0.08
CA ILE A 103 -6.68 22.37 1.23
C ILE A 103 -6.17 23.76 1.68
N PHE A 104 -5.20 24.33 0.97
CA PHE A 104 -4.63 25.66 1.27
C PHE A 104 -5.07 26.76 0.28
N GLU A 105 -6.12 26.54 -0.52
CA GLU A 105 -6.70 27.59 -1.39
C GLU A 105 -7.60 28.58 -0.61
N GLY A 106 -7.13 29.05 0.56
CA GLY A 106 -7.88 29.92 1.44
C GLY A 106 -7.00 30.66 2.42
N ASP A 107 -6.19 31.61 1.93
CA ASP A 107 -5.77 32.83 2.65
C ASP A 107 -4.92 33.73 1.72
N LYS A 108 -5.50 34.10 0.57
CA LYS A 108 -5.01 35.24 -0.22
C LYS A 108 -6.12 36.28 -0.30
N ASN A 109 -6.37 36.97 0.81
CA ASN A 109 -7.10 38.23 0.85
C ASN A 109 -6.20 39.33 1.42
#